data_AF-A0A2C9VLA9-F1
#
_entry.id   AF-A0A2C9VLA9-F1
#
_cell.length_a   1.000
_cell.length_b   1.000
_cell.length_c   1.000
_cell.angle_alpha   90.00
_cell.angle_beta   90.00
_cell.angle_gamma   90.00
#
_symmetry.space_group_name_H-M   'P 1'
#
loop_
_entity.id
_entity.type
_entity.pdbx_description
1 polymer ?
#
loop_
_entity_poly.entity_id
_entity_poly.type
_entity_poly.pdbx_seq_one_letter_code
_entity_poly.pdbx_strand_id
1 'polypeptide(L)'
;MNRPEVAAKAVEVAERRISMDKWPEYYDTKSARFIGKQAHLFQTWSIAGYLVAKLLLSDPSAAKMLITEEDPELVNAFSFMISTNPRRNRGRKNSKQTYIV
;
A
#
# COMPACT_ATOMS: atom_id res chain seq x y z
N MET A 1 -4.10 10.14 -2.41
CA MET A 1 -5.41 9.45 -2.26
C MET A 1 -6.09 9.98 -1.01
N ASN A 2 -7.23 10.64 -1.11
CA ASN A 2 -7.91 11.28 0.03
C ASN A 2 -8.98 10.35 0.62
N ARG A 3 -8.54 9.22 1.19
CA ARG A 3 -9.41 8.13 1.67
C ARG A 3 -9.05 7.65 3.08
N PRO A 4 -9.13 8.52 4.10
CA PRO A 4 -8.73 8.18 5.47
C PRO A 4 -9.59 7.07 6.10
N GLU A 5 -10.82 6.87 5.63
CA GLU A 5 -11.75 5.84 6.12
C GLU A 5 -11.21 4.42 5.93
N VAL A 6 -10.45 4.19 4.85
CA VAL A 6 -9.84 2.89 4.55
C VAL A 6 -8.72 2.59 5.54
N ALA A 7 -7.86 3.59 5.81
CA ALA A 7 -6.78 3.46 6.77
C ALA A 7 -7.31 3.27 8.20
N ALA A 8 -8.34 4.03 8.59
CA ALA A 8 -9.00 3.88 9.88
C ALA A 8 -9.59 2.47 10.05
N LYS A 9 -10.24 1.93 9.01
CA LYS A 9 -10.78 0.56 9.07
C LYS A 9 -9.69 -0.50 9.19
N ALA A 10 -8.57 -0.33 8.51
CA ALA A 10 -7.43 -1.25 8.62
C ALA A 10 -6.84 -1.25 10.03
N VAL A 11 -6.69 -0.08 10.66
CA VAL A 11 -6.23 0.05 12.05
C VAL A 11 -7.22 -0.62 13.01
N GLU A 12 -8.52 -0.37 12.86
CA GLU A 12 -9.57 -1.02 13.68
C GLU A 12 -9.49 -2.55 13.61
N VAL A 13 -9.24 -3.11 12.42
CA VAL A 13 -9.10 -4.56 12.24
C VAL A 13 -7.84 -5.09 12.95
N ALA A 14 -6.72 -4.38 12.87
CA ALA A 14 -5.48 -4.76 13.55
C ALA A 14 -5.62 -4.71 15.08
N GLU A 15 -6.24 -3.64 15.62
CA GLU A 15 -6.42 -3.42 17.06
C GLU A 15 -7.22 -4.53 17.76
N ARG A 16 -8.07 -5.26 17.02
CA ARG A 16 -8.85 -6.38 17.58
C ARG A 16 -7.98 -7.47 18.21
N ARG A 17 -6.75 -7.68 17.72
CA ARG A 17 -5.91 -8.82 18.15
C ARG A 17 -4.41 -8.58 18.18
N ILE A 18 -3.87 -7.57 17.49
CA ILE A 18 -2.40 -7.45 17.29
C ILE A 18 -1.60 -7.40 18.59
N SER A 19 -2.15 -6.77 19.64
CA SER A 19 -1.53 -6.70 20.97
C SER A 19 -1.64 -8.03 21.72
N MET A 20 -2.80 -8.70 21.65
CA MET A 20 -3.04 -10.00 22.28
C MET A 20 -2.15 -11.09 21.68
N ASP A 21 -1.92 -11.02 20.37
CA ASP A 21 -1.04 -11.91 19.61
C ASP A 21 0.45 -11.58 19.76
N LYS A 22 0.81 -10.62 20.63
CA LYS A 22 2.19 -10.22 20.92
C LYS A 22 2.94 -9.72 19.67
N TRP A 23 2.27 -8.93 18.82
CA TRP A 23 2.89 -8.23 17.70
C TRP A 23 3.68 -9.15 16.76
N PRO A 24 3.02 -10.12 16.09
CA PRO A 24 3.70 -11.04 15.20
C PRO A 24 4.23 -10.32 13.95
N GLU A 25 5.27 -10.90 13.36
CA GLU A 25 5.87 -10.42 12.11
C GLU A 25 4.92 -10.49 10.91
N TYR A 26 4.14 -11.58 10.80
CA TYR A 26 3.13 -11.77 9.76
C TYR A 26 2.03 -12.74 10.20
N TYR A 27 0.92 -12.75 9.45
CA TYR A 27 -0.19 -13.68 9.60
C TYR A 27 -0.32 -14.55 8.35
N ASP A 28 -0.72 -15.82 8.53
CA ASP A 28 -0.95 -16.76 7.45
C ASP A 28 -2.45 -16.85 7.08
N THR A 29 -2.73 -17.49 5.94
CA THR A 29 -4.06 -17.74 5.33
C THR A 29 -4.70 -16.54 4.63
N LYS A 30 -5.63 -16.83 3.71
CA LYS A 30 -6.39 -15.82 2.95
C LYS A 30 -7.09 -14.78 3.84
N SER A 31 -7.44 -15.17 5.06
CA SER A 31 -8.16 -14.33 6.02
C SER A 31 -7.30 -13.90 7.22
N ALA A 32 -5.97 -14.10 7.19
CA ALA A 32 -5.05 -13.74 8.29
C ALA A 32 -5.49 -14.29 9.67
N ARG A 33 -6.07 -15.50 9.71
CA ARG A 33 -6.66 -16.06 10.95
C ARG A 33 -5.60 -16.63 11.89
N PHE A 34 -4.48 -17.08 11.37
CA PHE A 34 -3.40 -17.69 12.15
C PHE A 34 -2.17 -16.80 12.14
N ILE A 35 -1.46 -16.76 13.28
CA ILE A 35 -0.12 -16.18 13.34
C ILE A 35 0.77 -16.99 12.39
N GLY A 36 1.66 -16.32 11.67
CA GLY A 36 2.56 -16.94 10.71
C GLY A 36 3.34 -18.11 11.33
N LYS A 37 3.47 -19.21 10.59
CA LYS A 37 4.10 -20.44 11.09
C LYS A 37 5.51 -20.22 11.67
N GLN A 38 6.27 -19.27 11.11
CA GLN A 38 7.59 -18.87 11.58
C GLN A 38 7.65 -17.38 11.95
N ALA A 39 6.50 -16.79 12.31
CA ALA A 39 6.48 -15.37 12.66
C ALA A 39 7.21 -15.14 13.99
N HIS A 40 8.17 -14.22 13.99
CA HIS A 40 8.74 -13.71 15.23
C HIS A 40 7.70 -12.84 15.95
N LEU A 41 7.70 -12.92 17.29
CA LEU A 41 6.85 -12.08 18.14
C LEU A 41 7.59 -10.79 18.53
N PHE A 42 6.83 -9.77 18.92
CA PHE A 42 7.35 -8.44 19.28
C PHE A 42 8.17 -7.79 18.15
N GLN A 43 7.74 -8.03 16.92
CA GLN A 43 8.48 -7.59 15.76
C GLN A 43 8.41 -6.06 15.62
N THR A 44 9.58 -5.44 15.55
CA THR A 44 9.74 -3.97 15.59
C THR A 44 8.91 -3.25 14.54
N TRP A 45 8.93 -3.70 13.28
CA TRP A 45 8.18 -3.04 12.21
C TRP A 45 6.66 -3.18 12.32
N SER A 46 6.16 -4.19 13.03
CA SER A 46 4.72 -4.43 13.23
C SER A 46 4.20 -3.44 14.25
N ILE A 47 4.99 -3.20 15.30
CA ILE A 47 4.74 -2.18 16.32
C ILE A 47 4.88 -0.78 15.70
N ALA A 48 6.00 -0.50 15.04
CA ALA A 48 6.28 0.81 14.46
C ALA A 48 5.26 1.18 13.37
N GLY A 49 4.91 0.24 12.48
CA GLY A 49 3.91 0.46 11.43
C GLY A 49 2.53 0.80 11.99
N TYR A 50 2.11 0.11 13.05
CA TYR A 50 0.86 0.44 13.75
C TYR A 50 0.89 1.85 14.37
N LEU A 51 1.98 2.20 15.06
CA LEU A 51 2.12 3.53 15.67
C LEU A 51 2.12 4.64 14.61
N VAL A 52 2.91 4.47 13.55
CA VAL A 52 2.97 5.42 12.43
C VAL A 52 1.60 5.57 11.77
N ALA A 53 0.87 4.47 11.55
CA ALA A 53 -0.48 4.55 10.97
C ALA A 53 -1.44 5.39 11.83
N LYS A 54 -1.37 5.26 13.16
CA LYS A 54 -2.19 6.09 14.07
C LYS A 54 -1.78 7.55 14.06
N LEU A 55 -0.47 7.83 14.05
CA LEU A 55 0.05 9.20 13.96
C LEU A 55 -0.37 9.88 12.66
N LEU A 56 -0.28 9.18 11.53
CA LEU A 56 -0.71 9.69 10.22
C LEU A 56 -2.24 9.90 10.15
N LEU A 57 -3.03 9.07 10.84
CA LEU A 57 -4.47 9.27 10.95
C LEU A 57 -4.83 10.48 11.83
N SER A 58 -4.07 10.72 12.90
CA SER A 58 -4.27 11.89 13.76
C SER A 58 -3.82 13.20 13.13
N ASP A 59 -2.73 13.16 12.37
CA ASP A 59 -2.20 14.30 11.63
C ASP A 59 -1.82 13.89 10.20
N PRO A 60 -2.75 14.06 9.25
CA PRO A 60 -2.48 13.78 7.84
C PRO A 60 -1.36 14.64 7.24
N SER A 61 -1.04 15.80 7.84
CA SER A 61 0.01 16.67 7.34
C SER A 61 1.41 16.07 7.53
N ALA A 62 1.59 15.20 8.53
CA ALA A 62 2.82 14.46 8.77
C ALA A 62 3.22 13.54 7.60
N ALA A 63 2.26 13.15 6.74
CA ALA A 63 2.55 12.37 5.53
C ALA A 63 3.52 13.08 4.58
N LYS A 64 3.61 14.42 4.62
CA LYS A 64 4.55 15.22 3.82
C LYS A 64 6.02 14.84 4.02
N MET A 65 6.37 14.26 5.17
CA MET A 65 7.72 13.76 5.43
C MET A 65 8.07 12.51 4.60
N LEU A 66 7.06 11.77 4.16
CA LEU A 66 7.19 10.49 3.46
C LEU A 66 6.87 10.57 1.97
N ILE A 67 6.19 11.63 1.54
CA ILE A 67 5.83 11.85 0.13
C ILE A 67 6.75 12.89 -0.49
N THR A 68 7.12 12.67 -1.73
CA THR A 68 7.76 13.68 -2.59
C THR A 68 6.70 14.23 -3.52
N GLU A 69 6.64 15.55 -3.65
CA GLU A 69 5.85 16.19 -4.69
C GLU A 69 6.54 15.96 -6.05
N GLU A 70 5.78 15.52 -7.04
CA GLU A 70 6.31 15.34 -8.39
C GLU A 70 6.59 16.72 -9.02
N ASP A 71 7.75 16.87 -9.65
CA ASP A 71 8.09 18.10 -10.37
C ASP A 71 7.21 18.18 -11.64
N PRO A 72 6.37 19.23 -11.77
CA PRO A 72 5.44 19.35 -12.89
C PRO A 72 6.16 19.48 -14.24
N GLU A 73 7.36 20.08 -14.27
CA GLU A 73 8.16 20.20 -15.50
C GLU A 73 8.68 18.84 -15.94
N LEU A 74 9.19 18.03 -14.99
CA LEU A 74 9.63 16.68 -15.28
C LEU A 74 8.46 15.79 -15.73
N VAL A 75 7.32 15.83 -15.04
CA VAL A 75 6.12 15.08 -15.42
C VAL A 75 5.66 15.43 -16.83
N ASN A 76 5.67 16.71 -17.19
CA ASN A 76 5.32 17.19 -18.52
C ASN A 76 6.32 16.74 -19.58
N ALA A 77 7.62 16.87 -19.32
CA ALA A 77 8.68 16.43 -20.24
C ALA A 77 8.62 14.92 -20.51
N PHE A 78 8.43 14.10 -19.46
CA PHE A 78 8.28 12.65 -19.61
C PHE A 78 6.98 12.27 -20.34
N SER A 79 5.87 12.95 -20.04
CA SER A 79 4.60 12.74 -20.74
C SER A 79 4.71 13.05 -22.24
N PHE A 80 5.41 14.12 -22.60
CA PHE A 80 5.69 14.48 -23.99
C PHE A 80 6.59 13.46 -24.69
N MET A 81 7.69 13.03 -24.05
CA MET A 81 8.56 11.98 -24.61
C MET A 81 7.83 10.64 -24.80
N ILE A 82 6.91 10.29 -23.90
CA ILE A 82 6.10 9.07 -24.01
C ILE A 82 5.07 9.19 -25.14
N SER A 83 4.39 10.33 -25.29
CA SER A 83 3.37 10.54 -26.31
C SER A 83 3.93 10.70 -27.72
N THR A 84 5.13 11.28 -27.84
CA THR A 84 5.82 11.47 -29.13
C THR A 84 6.57 10.23 -29.61
N ASN A 85 6.68 9.17 -28.81
CA ASN A 85 7.43 7.96 -29.18
C ASN A 85 6.67 7.16 -30.26
N PRO A 86 7.11 7.19 -31.54
CA PRO A 86 6.35 6.62 -32.65
C PRO A 86 6.25 5.08 -32.59
N ARG A 87 7.11 4.43 -31.78
CA ARG A 87 7.14 2.98 -31.61
C ARG A 87 5.92 2.44 -30.83
N ARG A 88 5.21 3.28 -30.06
CA ARG A 88 4.10 2.86 -29.18
C ARG A 88 2.70 3.11 -29.75
N ASN A 89 2.59 3.90 -30.83
CA ASN A 89 1.32 4.10 -31.57
C ASN A 89 0.86 2.86 -32.37
N ARG A 90 1.60 1.75 -32.32
CA ARG A 90 1.09 0.45 -32.74
C ARG A 90 0.26 -0.13 -31.60
N GLY A 91 -1.02 0.25 -31.56
CA GLY A 91 -1.98 -0.25 -30.59
C GLY A 91 -1.88 -1.77 -30.43
N ARG A 92 -1.81 -2.23 -29.17
CA ARG A 92 -1.92 -3.65 -28.85
C ARG A 92 -3.33 -4.08 -29.28
N LYS A 93 -3.45 -4.87 -30.35
CA LYS A 93 -4.73 -5.49 -30.73
C LYS A 93 -5.29 -6.16 -29.47
N ASN A 94 -6.54 -5.84 -29.12
CA ASN A 94 -7.27 -6.50 -28.04
C ASN A 94 -7.21 -8.02 -28.26
N SER A 95 -6.35 -8.72 -27.51
CA SER A 95 -6.43 -10.17 -27.41
C SER A 95 -7.73 -10.46 -26.67
N LYS A 96 -8.72 -11.00 -27.40
CA LYS A 96 -9.98 -11.46 -26.80
C LYS A 96 -9.64 -12.32 -25.59
N GLN A 97 -10.15 -11.93 -24.44
CA GLN A 97 -9.91 -12.60 -23.17
C GLN A 97 -10.60 -13.97 -23.23
N THR A 98 -9.83 -15.03 -23.50
CA THR A 98 -10.30 -16.40 -23.33
C THR A 98 -10.22 -16.72 -21.84
N TYR A 99 -11.35 -16.68 -21.16
CA TYR A 99 -11.48 -17.28 -19.84
C TYR A 99 -11.33 -18.79 -20.00
N ILE A 100 -10.35 -19.37 -19.32
CA ILE A 100 -10.30 -20.80 -19.05
C ILE A 100 -10.98 -21.01 -17.69
N VAL A 101 -11.87 -22.01 -17.67
CA VAL A 101 -12.66 -22.50 -16.52
C VAL A 101 -11.79 -22.87 -15.33
#